data_AF-A0A150XL99-F1
#
_entry.id   AF-A0A150XL99-F1
#
_cell.length_a   1.000
_cell.length_b   1.000
_cell.length_c   1.000
_cell.angle_alpha   90.00
_cell.angle_beta   90.00
_cell.angle_gamma   90.00
#
_symmetry.space_group_name_H-M   'P 1'
#
loop_
_entity.id
_entity.type
_entity.pdbx_description
1 polymer ?
#
loop_
_entity_poly.entity_id
_entity_poly.type
_entity_poly.pdbx_seq_one_letter_code
_entity_poly.pdbx_strand_id
1 'polypeptide(L)'
;MLTIAFMIFMAMMIIGGCATPAHISAKSGAQLWGEACGRCHNTASPSTFSDVDWDIAVKHMQFRAQITEDEANKIVEFLKSAN
;
A
#
# COMPACT_ATOMS: atom_id res chain seq x y z
N MET A 1 -35.04 13.07 19.49
CA MET A 1 -34.31 13.62 18.31
C MET A 1 -32.79 13.46 18.47
N LEU A 2 -32.20 13.80 19.62
CA LEU A 2 -30.77 13.63 19.90
C LEU A 2 -30.29 12.16 19.85
N THR A 3 -31.12 11.22 20.33
CA THR A 3 -30.84 9.77 20.32
C THR A 3 -30.83 9.17 18.91
N ILE A 4 -31.71 9.64 18.04
CA ILE A 4 -31.80 9.20 16.64
C ILE A 4 -30.57 9.72 15.86
N ALA A 5 -30.19 10.97 16.07
CA ALA A 5 -28.98 11.55 15.47
C ALA A 5 -27.71 10.78 15.87
N PHE A 6 -27.60 10.36 17.14
CA PHE A 6 -26.47 9.59 17.63
C PHE A 6 -26.41 8.18 17.01
N MET A 7 -27.55 7.51 16.86
CA MET A 7 -27.62 6.20 16.19
C MET A 7 -27.28 6.27 14.70
N ILE A 8 -27.69 7.34 14.00
CA ILE A 8 -27.35 7.56 12.59
C ILE A 8 -25.83 7.77 12.42
N PHE A 9 -25.22 8.57 13.30
CA PHE A 9 -23.78 8.85 13.26
C PHE A 9 -22.95 7.59 13.52
N MET A 10 -23.37 6.78 14.51
CA MET A 10 -22.71 5.51 14.83
C MET A 10 -22.88 4.47 13.72
N ALA A 11 -24.04 4.42 13.06
CA ALA A 11 -24.26 3.57 11.89
C ALA A 11 -23.35 3.97 10.71
N MET A 12 -23.14 5.26 10.46
CA MET A 12 -22.28 5.76 9.37
C MET A 12 -20.81 5.35 9.51
N MET A 13 -20.28 5.24 10.74
CA MET A 13 -18.90 4.77 10.95
C MET A 13 -18.69 3.29 10.62
N ILE A 14 -19.73 2.47 10.73
CA ILE A 14 -19.63 1.00 10.55
C ILE A 14 -19.53 0.63 9.05
N ILE A 15 -20.11 1.45 8.17
CA ILE A 15 -20.24 1.14 6.73
C ILE A 15 -19.02 1.59 5.90
N GLY A 16 -18.15 2.47 6.43
CA GLY A 16 -17.07 3.12 5.66
C GLY A 16 -15.68 2.48 5.77
N GLY A 17 -15.50 1.39 6.54
CA GLY A 17 -14.17 0.93 6.98
C GLY A 17 -13.38 0.07 5.99
N CYS A 18 -13.97 -0.42 4.90
CA CYS A 18 -13.32 -1.42 4.03
C CYS A 18 -12.59 -0.84 2.81
N ALA A 19 -12.66 0.48 2.58
CA ALA A 19 -12.04 1.10 1.42
C ALA A 19 -10.59 1.52 1.70
N THR A 20 -9.70 1.27 0.74
CA THR A 20 -8.33 1.80 0.75
C THR A 20 -8.37 3.32 0.90
N PRO A 21 -7.59 3.92 1.82
CA PRO A 21 -7.53 5.36 1.96
C PRO A 21 -7.20 6.05 0.64
N ALA A 22 -7.88 7.15 0.33
CA ALA A 22 -7.72 7.89 -0.92
C ALA A 22 -6.25 8.29 -1.20
N HIS A 23 -5.48 8.59 -0.16
CA HIS A 23 -4.07 8.96 -0.28
C HIS A 23 -3.15 7.81 -0.70
N ILE A 24 -3.58 6.55 -0.53
CA ILE A 24 -2.89 5.35 -1.03
C ILE A 24 -3.40 5.01 -2.43
N SER A 25 -4.72 5.05 -2.64
CA SER A 25 -5.31 4.69 -3.93
C SER A 25 -4.89 5.64 -5.07
N ALA A 26 -4.68 6.92 -4.78
CA ALA A 26 -4.23 7.92 -5.75
C ALA A 26 -2.76 7.82 -6.17
N LYS A 27 -1.90 7.14 -5.39
CA LYS A 27 -0.47 7.01 -5.70
C LYS A 27 -0.20 5.83 -6.64
N SER A 28 0.74 6.02 -7.57
CA SER A 28 1.23 4.94 -8.44
C SER A 28 2.23 4.04 -7.69
N GLY A 29 2.48 2.83 -8.21
CA GLY A 29 3.51 1.94 -7.66
C GLY A 29 4.91 2.54 -7.67
N ALA A 30 5.27 3.26 -8.75
CA ALA A 30 6.55 3.95 -8.86
C ALA A 30 6.72 5.05 -7.79
N GLN A 31 5.65 5.83 -7.54
CA GLN A 31 5.66 6.85 -6.50
C GLN A 31 5.81 6.23 -5.11
N LEU A 32 5.02 5.19 -4.81
CA LEU A 32 5.10 4.48 -3.53
C LEU A 32 6.48 3.86 -3.31
N TRP A 33 7.08 3.26 -4.34
CA TRP A 33 8.44 2.73 -4.28
C TRP A 33 9.48 3.82 -3.95
N GLY A 34 9.40 4.96 -4.64
CA GLY A 34 10.30 6.09 -4.40
C GLY A 34 10.16 6.72 -3.01
N GLU A 35 8.94 6.74 -2.46
CA GLU A 35 8.65 7.29 -1.14
C GLU A 35 8.98 6.31 0.01
N ALA A 36 8.86 5.00 -0.21
CA ALA A 36 8.93 4.01 0.85
C ALA A 36 10.22 3.17 0.88
N CYS A 37 10.70 2.70 -0.26
CA CYS A 37 11.75 1.68 -0.31
C CYS A 37 13.15 2.24 -0.05
N GLY A 38 13.38 3.52 -0.37
CA GLY A 38 14.67 4.20 -0.17
C GLY A 38 14.92 4.73 1.24
N ARG A 39 13.97 4.57 2.17
CA ARG A 39 14.05 5.18 3.51
C ARG A 39 15.10 4.55 4.42
N CYS A 40 15.47 3.30 4.19
CA CYS A 40 16.37 2.54 5.07
C CYS A 40 17.67 2.10 4.39
N HIS A 41 17.62 1.84 3.08
CA HIS A 41 18.78 1.47 2.27
C HIS A 41 18.52 1.90 0.83
N ASN A 42 19.56 1.84 -0.01
CA ASN A 42 19.40 2.07 -1.43
C ASN A 42 18.42 1.05 -2.02
N THR A 43 17.57 1.52 -2.94
CA THR A 43 16.62 0.65 -3.61
C THR A 43 17.33 -0.23 -4.62
N ALA A 44 16.91 -1.49 -4.71
CA ALA A 44 17.36 -2.37 -5.78
C ALA A 44 16.79 -1.90 -7.12
N SER A 45 17.56 -2.05 -8.20
CA SER A 45 17.07 -1.81 -9.57
C SER A 45 15.93 -2.79 -9.87
N PRO A 46 14.86 -2.40 -10.58
CA PRO A 46 13.80 -3.32 -11.00
C PRO A 46 14.32 -4.59 -11.68
N SER A 47 15.40 -4.49 -12.47
CA SER A 47 16.08 -5.60 -13.14
C SER A 47 16.92 -6.52 -12.24
N THR A 48 16.89 -6.33 -10.91
CA THR A 48 17.74 -7.09 -9.96
C THR A 48 17.19 -8.48 -9.67
N PHE A 49 15.86 -8.64 -9.67
CA PHE A 49 15.18 -9.84 -9.21
C PHE A 49 14.18 -10.32 -10.27
N SER A 50 13.91 -11.62 -10.33
CA SER A 50 12.82 -12.13 -11.17
C SER A 50 11.45 -11.68 -10.63
N ASP A 51 10.40 -11.84 -11.43
CA ASP A 51 9.05 -11.48 -10.99
C ASP A 51 8.63 -12.24 -9.71
N VAL A 52 8.98 -13.52 -9.61
CA VAL A 52 8.69 -14.34 -8.42
C VAL A 52 9.48 -13.84 -7.21
N ASP A 53 10.75 -13.47 -7.42
CA ASP A 53 11.58 -12.95 -6.34
C ASP A 53 11.09 -11.59 -5.86
N TRP A 54 10.51 -10.76 -6.73
CA TRP A 54 9.88 -9.50 -6.34
C TRP A 54 8.66 -9.68 -5.44
N ASP A 55 7.83 -10.71 -5.67
CA ASP A 55 6.73 -11.03 -4.76
C ASP A 55 7.26 -11.31 -3.33
N ILE A 56 8.34 -12.07 -3.24
CA ILE A 56 8.95 -12.45 -1.96
C ILE A 56 9.62 -11.25 -1.30
N ALA A 57 10.44 -10.50 -2.06
CA ALA A 57 11.20 -9.37 -1.57
C ALA A 57 10.28 -8.26 -1.05
N VAL A 58 9.24 -7.89 -1.80
CA VAL A 58 8.29 -6.87 -1.35
C VAL A 58 7.43 -7.40 -0.22
N LYS A 59 7.04 -8.69 -0.19
CA LYS A 59 6.33 -9.25 0.96
C LYS A 59 7.15 -9.16 2.25
N HIS A 60 8.46 -9.43 2.17
CA HIS A 60 9.36 -9.22 3.29
C HIS A 60 9.41 -7.73 3.67
N MET A 61 9.53 -6.83 2.69
CA MET A 61 9.59 -5.39 2.92
C MET A 61 8.28 -4.78 3.40
N GLN A 62 7.12 -5.39 3.15
CA GLN A 62 5.82 -4.92 3.65
C GLN A 62 5.89 -4.69 5.16
N PHE A 63 6.44 -5.66 5.89
CA PHE A 63 6.61 -5.59 7.34
C PHE A 63 7.76 -4.66 7.75
N ARG A 64 8.89 -4.68 7.02
CA ARG A 64 10.08 -3.88 7.36
C ARG A 64 9.86 -2.38 7.13
N ALA A 65 9.17 -2.04 6.06
CA ALA A 65 8.84 -0.68 5.67
C ALA A 65 7.47 -0.22 6.22
N GLN A 66 6.75 -1.08 6.95
CA GLN A 66 5.44 -0.79 7.54
C GLN A 66 4.45 -0.18 6.54
N ILE A 67 4.38 -0.77 5.35
CA ILE A 67 3.44 -0.37 4.30
C ILE A 67 2.24 -1.31 4.27
N THR A 68 1.11 -0.80 3.81
CA THR A 68 -0.12 -1.57 3.65
C THR A 68 0.01 -2.63 2.55
N GLU A 69 -0.92 -3.58 2.52
CA GLU A 69 -0.97 -4.59 1.47
C GLU A 69 -1.21 -3.98 0.09
N ASP A 70 -2.08 -2.98 -0.02
CA ASP A 70 -2.35 -2.28 -1.28
C ASP A 70 -1.11 -1.54 -1.81
N GLU A 71 -0.35 -0.90 -0.91
CA GLU A 71 0.92 -0.27 -1.30
C GLU A 71 1.93 -1.30 -1.78
N ALA A 72 2.07 -2.42 -1.05
CA ALA A 72 2.97 -3.50 -1.42
C ALA A 72 2.62 -4.09 -2.80
N ASN A 73 1.34 -4.35 -3.07
CA ASN A 73 0.87 -4.89 -4.34
C ASN A 73 1.18 -3.93 -5.50
N LYS A 74 0.88 -2.63 -5.35
CA LYS A 74 1.23 -1.62 -6.36
C LYS A 74 2.73 -1.52 -6.61
N ILE A 75 3.55 -1.65 -5.56
CA ILE A 75 5.02 -1.62 -5.69
C ILE A 75 5.51 -2.86 -6.44
N VAL A 76 5.01 -4.06 -6.12
CA VAL A 76 5.33 -5.30 -6.84
C VAL A 76 4.97 -5.20 -8.32
N GLU A 77 3.77 -4.74 -8.64
CA GLU A 77 3.31 -4.57 -10.02
C GLU A 77 4.23 -3.62 -10.80
N PHE A 78 4.61 -2.50 -10.18
CA PHE A 78 5.57 -1.57 -10.78
C PHE A 78 6.92 -2.24 -11.04
N LEU A 79 7.49 -2.92 -10.04
CA LEU A 79 8.81 -3.55 -10.16
C LEU A 79 8.86 -4.63 -11.23
N LYS A 80 7.81 -5.46 -11.32
CA LYS A 80 7.66 -6.48 -12.37
C LYS A 80 7.51 -5.86 -13.76
N SER A 81 6.77 -4.75 -13.89
CA SER A 81 6.58 -4.07 -15.17
C SER A 81 7.86 -3.43 -15.73
N ALA A 82 8.87 -3.24 -14.88
CA ALA A 82 10.12 -2.55 -15.18
C ALA A 82 11.36 -3.48 -15.14
N ASN A 83 11.16 -4.79 -14.95
CA ASN A 83 12.21 -5.82 -14.83
C ASN A 83 12.71 -6.30 -16.20
#